data_AF-A0A1G2Y9K6-F1
#
_entry.id   AF-A0A1G2Y9K6-F1
#
_cell.length_a   1.000
_cell.length_b   1.000
_cell.length_c   1.000
_cell.angle_alpha   90.00
_cell.angle_beta   90.00
_cell.angle_gamma   90.00
#
_symmetry.space_group_name_H-M   'P 1'
#
loop_
_entity.id
_entity.type
_entity.pdbx_description
1 polymer ?
#
loop_
_entity_poly.entity_id
_entity_poly.type
_entity_poly.pdbx_seq_one_letter_code
_entity_poly.pdbx_strand_id
1 'polypeptide(L)'
;MGRVRECVGDQEQFWRMAIETWQASGLSVRQFCSNECLSEPSFYIWRKKLAGGDTEQDSHDKTSAFIEVSMPMRDLFAIELLLISGNTMRVYSGADNAILSNVMSALRASGLC
;
A
#
# COMPACT_ATOMS: atom_id res chain seq x y z
N MET A 1 -36.32 -24.89 -15.24
CA MET A 1 -35.31 -25.80 -14.67
C MET A 1 -34.41 -25.00 -13.75
N GLY A 2 -34.20 -25.51 -12.54
CA GLY A 2 -33.87 -24.75 -11.33
C GLY A 2 -32.51 -24.07 -11.35
N ARG A 3 -32.46 -22.87 -10.75
CA ARG A 3 -31.23 -22.21 -10.35
C ARG A 3 -30.70 -23.00 -9.15
N VAL A 4 -29.75 -23.92 -9.35
CA VAL A 4 -29.04 -24.58 -8.26
C VAL A 4 -28.31 -23.50 -7.48
N ARG A 5 -28.90 -23.10 -6.35
CA ARG A 5 -28.19 -22.44 -5.26
C ARG A 5 -27.79 -23.56 -4.31
N GLU A 6 -26.56 -24.01 -4.42
CA GLU A 6 -25.87 -24.79 -3.38
C GLU A 6 -24.36 -24.72 -3.68
N CYS A 7 -23.52 -24.81 -2.64
CA CYS A 7 -22.04 -25.06 -2.64
C CYS A 7 -21.19 -24.06 -1.84
N VAL A 8 -21.76 -23.08 -1.12
CA VAL A 8 -20.95 -22.28 -0.17
C VAL A 8 -20.38 -23.17 0.95
N GLY A 9 -21.07 -24.26 1.30
CA GLY A 9 -20.58 -25.28 2.24
C GLY A 9 -19.54 -26.24 1.65
N ASP A 10 -19.60 -26.56 0.36
CA ASP A 10 -18.67 -27.49 -0.30
C ASP A 10 -17.26 -26.89 -0.40
N GLN A 11 -17.21 -25.60 -0.71
CA GLN A 11 -15.96 -24.87 -0.81
C GLN A 11 -15.22 -24.79 0.54
N GLU A 12 -15.93 -24.54 1.64
CA GLU A 12 -15.29 -24.47 2.96
C GLU A 12 -14.70 -25.82 3.39
N GLN A 13 -15.42 -26.92 3.17
CA GLN A 13 -14.94 -28.26 3.50
C GLN A 13 -13.72 -28.62 2.65
N PHE A 14 -13.75 -28.30 1.35
CA PHE A 14 -12.61 -28.46 0.46
C PHE A 14 -11.37 -27.74 1.00
N TRP A 15 -11.50 -26.46 1.38
CA TRP A 15 -10.36 -25.69 1.86
C TRP A 15 -9.87 -26.15 3.24
N ARG A 16 -10.77 -26.60 4.11
CA ARG A 16 -10.39 -27.20 5.39
C ARG A 16 -9.52 -28.44 5.16
N MET A 17 -9.96 -29.35 4.31
CA MET A 17 -9.20 -30.56 3.96
C MET A 17 -7.86 -30.22 3.30
N ALA A 18 -7.84 -29.26 2.37
CA ALA A 18 -6.62 -28.81 1.70
C ALA A 18 -5.60 -28.23 2.70
N ILE A 19 -6.05 -27.46 3.69
CA ILE A 19 -5.19 -26.87 4.72
C ILE A 19 -4.67 -27.92 5.70
N GLU A 20 -5.50 -28.88 6.10
CA GLU A 20 -5.07 -30.01 6.94
C GLU A 20 -4.02 -30.87 6.22
N THR A 21 -4.24 -31.14 4.92
CA THR A 21 -3.30 -31.90 4.08
C THR A 21 -1.98 -31.14 3.94
N TRP A 22 -2.03 -29.82 3.74
CA TRP A 22 -0.84 -28.98 3.72
C TRP A 22 -0.09 -29.03 5.06
N GLN A 23 -0.76 -28.91 6.20
CA GLN A 23 -0.13 -28.99 7.53
C GLN A 23 0.54 -30.34 7.76
N ALA A 24 -0.10 -31.44 7.34
CA ALA A 24 0.47 -32.78 7.43
C ALA A 24 1.65 -33.00 6.49
N SER A 25 1.67 -32.34 5.32
CA SER A 25 2.73 -32.49 4.31
C SER A 25 4.07 -31.88 4.73
N GLY A 26 4.07 -30.88 5.64
CA GLY A 26 5.28 -30.13 6.02
C GLY A 26 5.90 -29.30 4.88
N LEU A 27 5.22 -29.20 3.73
CA LEU A 27 5.69 -28.45 2.57
C LEU A 27 5.50 -26.94 2.76
N SER A 28 6.30 -26.14 2.06
CA SER A 28 6.00 -24.71 1.95
C SER A 28 4.68 -24.49 1.16
N VAL A 29 3.95 -23.42 1.46
CA VAL A 29 2.67 -23.10 0.80
C VAL A 29 2.79 -23.09 -0.72
N ARG A 30 3.89 -22.55 -1.25
CA ARG A 30 4.14 -22.49 -2.70
C ARG A 30 4.28 -23.87 -3.32
N GLN A 31 5.04 -24.75 -2.68
CA GLN A 31 5.24 -26.12 -3.16
C GLN A 31 3.94 -26.92 -3.11
N PHE A 32 3.15 -26.76 -2.05
CA PHE A 32 1.85 -27.40 -1.93
C PHE A 32 0.87 -26.90 -2.99
N CYS A 33 0.76 -25.58 -3.18
CA CYS A 33 -0.12 -25.00 -4.20
C CYS A 33 0.29 -25.41 -5.61
N SER A 34 1.59 -25.51 -5.88
CA SER A 34 2.10 -25.99 -7.16
C SER A 34 1.83 -27.48 -7.39
N ASN A 35 1.84 -28.32 -6.35
CA ASN A 35 1.61 -29.76 -6.45
C ASN A 35 0.11 -30.08 -6.63
N GLU A 36 -0.75 -29.40 -5.88
CA GLU A 36 -2.19 -29.60 -5.89
C GLU A 36 -2.93 -28.72 -6.91
N CYS A 37 -2.19 -27.99 -7.76
CA CYS A 37 -2.74 -27.04 -8.74
C CYS A 37 -3.71 -26.02 -8.12
N LEU A 38 -3.39 -25.54 -6.91
CA LEU A 38 -4.19 -24.56 -6.19
C LEU A 38 -3.67 -23.14 -6.42
N SER A 39 -4.58 -22.18 -6.41
CA SER A 39 -4.26 -20.75 -6.44
C SER A 39 -3.65 -20.34 -5.08
N GLU A 40 -2.37 -19.92 -5.08
CA GLU A 40 -1.71 -19.39 -3.88
C GLU A 40 -2.52 -18.27 -3.20
N PRO A 41 -3.04 -17.25 -3.94
CA PRO A 41 -3.89 -16.21 -3.35
C PRO A 41 -5.12 -16.78 -2.64
N SER A 42 -5.81 -17.74 -3.26
CA SER A 42 -7.01 -18.36 -2.69
C SER A 42 -6.67 -19.15 -1.44
N PHE A 43 -5.55 -19.87 -1.43
CA PHE A 43 -5.07 -20.61 -0.27
C PHE A 43 -4.82 -19.69 0.94
N TYR A 44 -4.15 -18.55 0.75
CA TYR A 44 -3.92 -17.59 1.84
C TYR A 44 -5.22 -17.02 2.41
N ILE A 45 -6.17 -16.68 1.54
CA ILE A 45 -7.50 -16.16 1.96
C ILE A 45 -8.21 -17.21 2.82
N TRP A 46 -8.27 -18.46 2.37
CA TRP A 46 -8.94 -19.52 3.10
C TRP A 46 -8.22 -19.94 4.37
N ARG A 47 -6.89 -19.93 4.38
CA ARG A 47 -6.10 -20.17 5.59
C ARG A 47 -6.39 -19.11 6.66
N LYS A 48 -6.50 -17.83 6.27
CA LYS A 48 -6.90 -16.75 7.18
C LYS A 48 -8.33 -16.96 7.67
N LYS A 49 -9.25 -17.27 6.76
CA LYS A 49 -10.67 -17.48 7.07
C LYS A 49 -10.92 -18.66 8.02
N LEU A 50 -10.12 -19.73 7.94
CA LEU A 50 -10.26 -20.91 8.80
C LEU A 50 -9.45 -20.85 10.10
N ALA A 51 -8.44 -19.97 10.20
CA ALA A 51 -7.58 -19.87 11.38
C ALA A 51 -8.18 -19.03 12.54
N GLY A 52 -9.25 -18.28 12.30
CA GLY A 52 -9.91 -17.48 13.33
C GLY A 52 -11.38 -17.27 13.01
N GLY A 53 -12.26 -17.90 13.80
CA GLY A 53 -13.68 -17.60 13.83
C GLY A 53 -13.91 -16.15 14.28
N ASP A 54 -14.87 -15.49 13.64
CA ASP A 54 -15.40 -14.17 13.92
C ASP A 54 -14.39 -13.00 13.96
N THR A 55 -14.07 -12.47 12.79
CA THR A 55 -14.19 -11.02 12.62
C THR A 55 -14.70 -10.73 11.21
N GLU A 56 -16.00 -10.43 11.17
CA GLU A 56 -16.68 -9.63 10.16
C GLU A 56 -16.87 -10.28 8.78
N GLN A 57 -18.08 -10.80 8.58
CA GLN A 57 -18.84 -10.48 7.37
C GLN A 57 -18.90 -8.95 7.22
N ASP A 58 -17.84 -8.34 6.70
CA ASP A 58 -17.95 -7.08 5.98
C ASP A 58 -17.64 -7.40 4.51
N SER A 59 -18.74 -7.66 3.79
CA SER A 59 -19.14 -6.79 2.69
C SER A 59 -18.22 -5.57 2.55
N HIS A 60 -17.63 -5.38 1.37
CA HIS A 60 -17.03 -4.12 0.91
C HIS A 60 -16.83 -3.03 1.98
N ASP A 61 -15.57 -2.73 2.28
CA ASP A 61 -15.10 -1.56 3.04
C ASP A 61 -14.60 -1.88 4.46
N LYS A 62 -13.30 -2.20 4.57
CA LYS A 62 -12.43 -1.55 5.57
C LYS A 62 -10.95 -1.85 5.31
N THR A 63 -10.30 -0.78 4.88
CA THR A 63 -8.96 -0.43 5.34
C THR A 63 -7.82 -1.34 4.82
N SER A 64 -7.65 -1.33 3.49
CA SER A 64 -6.37 -0.75 3.05
C SER A 64 -6.36 0.62 3.71
N ALA A 65 -5.54 0.81 4.74
CA ALA A 65 -5.25 2.14 5.23
C ALA A 65 -4.57 2.85 4.06
N PHE A 66 -5.38 3.37 3.14
CA PHE A 66 -4.98 4.32 2.15
C PHE A 66 -4.62 5.54 2.96
N ILE A 67 -3.36 5.58 3.38
CA ILE A 67 -2.73 6.80 3.82
C ILE A 67 -2.85 7.71 2.61
N GLU A 68 -3.45 8.88 2.80
CA GLU A 68 -3.45 9.92 1.80
C GLU A 68 -1.99 10.25 1.48
N VAL A 69 -1.49 9.69 0.39
CA VAL A 69 -0.21 10.07 -0.16
C VAL A 69 -0.48 11.39 -0.85
N SER A 70 -0.08 12.49 -0.22
CA SER A 70 0.01 13.77 -0.92
C SER A 70 0.91 13.54 -2.12
N MET A 71 0.31 13.51 -3.32
CA MET A 71 1.09 13.52 -4.54
C MET A 71 2.02 14.73 -4.42
N PRO A 72 3.36 14.58 -4.52
CA PRO A 72 4.23 15.73 -4.51
C PRO A 72 3.72 16.63 -5.62
N MET A 73 3.21 17.79 -5.22
CA MET A 73 2.62 18.78 -6.10
C MET A 73 3.61 18.94 -7.25
N ARG A 74 3.24 18.43 -8.45
CA ARG A 74 4.13 18.28 -9.63
C ARG A 74 5.21 19.33 -9.59
N ASP A 75 6.44 18.90 -9.34
CA ASP A 75 7.58 19.70 -8.88
C ASP A 75 7.46 21.17 -9.31
N LEU A 76 6.76 21.93 -8.49
CA LEU A 76 6.41 23.30 -8.77
C LEU A 76 7.68 24.16 -8.57
N PHE A 77 8.61 23.67 -7.74
CA PHE A 77 9.87 24.31 -7.42
C PHE A 77 10.88 24.13 -8.56
N ALA A 78 11.31 25.25 -9.15
CA ALA A 78 12.34 25.25 -10.17
C ALA A 78 13.75 25.09 -9.59
N ILE A 79 13.97 25.58 -8.36
CA ILE A 79 15.30 25.66 -7.76
C ILE A 79 15.21 25.46 -6.24
N GLU A 80 16.08 24.62 -5.69
CA GLU A 80 16.34 24.49 -4.25
C GLU A 80 17.75 25.04 -3.94
N LEU A 81 17.83 25.93 -2.94
CA LEU A 81 19.06 26.63 -2.54
C LEU A 81 19.38 26.26 -1.08
N LEU A 82 20.56 25.69 -0.85
CA LEU A 82 21.09 25.47 0.49
C LEU A 82 21.83 26.74 0.95
N LEU A 83 21.38 27.34 2.04
CA LEU A 83 22.00 28.50 2.65
C LEU A 83 23.16 28.08 3.57
N ILE A 84 24.12 28.97 3.81
CA ILE A 84 25.28 28.70 4.66
C ILE A 84 24.84 28.43 6.12
N SER A 85 23.67 28.93 6.50
CA SER A 85 23.04 28.66 7.80
C SER A 85 22.53 27.24 7.97
N GLY A 86 22.55 26.40 6.93
CA GLY A 86 21.97 25.06 6.92
C GLY A 86 20.46 25.04 6.64
N ASN A 87 19.85 26.20 6.42
CA ASN A 87 18.46 26.31 6.00
C ASN A 87 18.34 26.10 4.48
N THR A 88 17.21 25.53 4.04
CA THR A 88 16.92 25.29 2.62
C THR A 88 15.81 26.20 2.14
N MET A 89 16.08 26.97 1.09
CA MET A 89 15.10 27.83 0.42
C MET A 89 14.66 27.20 -0.89
N ARG A 90 13.35 27.07 -1.10
CA ARG A 90 12.75 26.52 -2.33
C ARG A 90 12.07 27.62 -3.13
N VAL A 91 12.38 27.69 -4.41
CA VAL A 91 11.87 28.72 -5.33
C VAL A 91 10.93 28.09 -6.34
N TYR A 92 9.68 28.55 -6.35
CA TYR A 92 8.66 28.16 -7.33
C TYR A 92 8.99 28.68 -8.74
N SER A 93 8.72 27.89 -9.78
CA SER A 93 8.93 28.25 -11.19
C SER A 93 8.17 29.51 -11.64
N GLY A 94 7.05 29.85 -10.98
CA GLY A 94 6.30 31.09 -11.20
C GLY A 94 6.51 32.16 -10.12
N ALA A 95 7.62 32.10 -9.37
CA ALA A 95 7.94 33.13 -8.38
C ALA A 95 8.22 34.48 -9.07
N ASP A 96 7.65 35.55 -8.53
CA ASP A 96 7.89 36.91 -9.02
C ASP A 96 9.37 37.29 -8.85
N ASN A 97 10.00 37.77 -9.92
CA ASN A 97 11.43 38.07 -9.95
C ASN A 97 11.81 39.21 -9.00
N ALA A 98 10.95 40.22 -8.83
CA ALA A 98 11.22 41.34 -7.93
C ALA A 98 11.18 40.87 -6.47
N ILE A 99 10.23 40.01 -6.11
CA ILE A 99 10.16 39.40 -4.77
C ILE A 99 11.41 38.55 -4.52
N LEU A 100 11.80 37.71 -5.49
CA LEU A 100 12.99 36.87 -5.39
C LEU A 100 14.25 37.71 -5.16
N SER A 101 14.43 38.78 -5.94
CA SER A 101 15.58 39.68 -5.83
C SER A 101 15.64 40.36 -4.46
N ASN A 102 14.50 40.81 -3.93
CA ASN A 102 14.40 41.41 -2.60
C ASN A 102 14.79 40.42 -1.50
N VAL A 103 14.29 39.18 -1.58
CA VAL A 103 14.65 38.11 -0.62
C VAL A 103 16.14 37.80 -0.68
N MET A 104 16.71 37.63 -1.88
CA MET A 104 18.15 37.37 -2.04
C MET A 104 19.01 38.54 -1.51
N SER A 105 18.56 39.78 -1.70
CA SER A 105 19.24 40.96 -1.18
C SER A 105 19.22 41.00 0.36
N ALA A 106 18.09 40.67 0.98
CA ALA A 106 17.95 40.60 2.43
C ALA A 106 18.81 39.46 3.04
N LEU A 107 18.85 38.30 2.39
CA LEU A 107 19.67 37.18 2.84
C LEU A 107 21.18 37.50 2.76
N ARG A 108 21.62 38.17 1.68
CA ARG A 108 23.01 38.66 1.54
C ARG A 108 23.36 39.68 2.62
N ALA A 109 22.48 40.64 2.88
CA ALA A 109 22.68 41.63 3.94
C ALA A 109 22.80 40.98 5.34
N SER A 110 22.19 39.80 5.51
CA SER A 110 22.23 39.03 6.76
C SER A 110 23.38 38.01 6.81
N GLY A 111 24.19 37.87 5.74
CA GLY A 111 25.30 36.91 5.67
C GLY A 111 24.88 35.44 5.56
N LEU A 112 23.65 35.17 5.11
CA LEU A 112 23.09 33.82 5.01
C LEU A 112 23.35 33.15 3.65
N CYS A 113 23.79 33.92 2.65
CA CYS A 113 24.30 33.46 1.35
C CYS A 113 25.19 34.52 0.67
#